data_AF-A0A0M3HTB4-F1
#
_entry.id   AF-A0A0M3HTB4-F1
#
_cell.length_a   1.000
_cell.length_b   1.000
_cell.length_c   1.000
_cell.angle_alpha   90.00
_cell.angle_beta   90.00
_cell.angle_gamma   90.00
#
_symmetry.space_group_name_H-M   'P 1'
#
loop_
_entity.id
_entity.type
_entity.pdbx_description
1 polymer ?
#
loop_
_entity_poly.entity_id
_entity_poly.type
_entity_poly.pdbx_seq_one_letter_code
_entity_poly.pdbx_strand_id
1 'polypeptide(L)'
;MASLSSFFCVLIVTLMAPTQSTNNLEYGFPDTWDGDKEREMLCPSRNIPKFLDGYFLCQLSASYGNSSAPPGQRLNHMFDAIGAVGAFHISNKQFLKHRIKVSFMARYYPALPYKIWEFYDRNMSQASVPWQAWSDYNRTAMAKWAQIPPNDHAPRFHPNLDFWKVGKRVIAGTEAPSWVGYGFDVRTLDSFKLFHFIEDNDIFGNPQGATVPISMAIHERSDPDGKLWGSFSAIDFIERHLYQGIFTVDSSGVRRVVGMYDYGEWNSSACSSDDEFIGDKKSLPGYTHSITSTKKYVVIPISSLLINPCKFKEPPLSSAHSDIQHGALWGMDFYDTVPVRYF
;
A
#
# COMPACT_ATOMS: atom_id res chain seq x y z
N MET A 1 -31.31 -33.18 67.34
CA MET A 1 -30.43 -32.03 67.03
C MET A 1 -29.65 -32.40 65.79
N ALA A 2 -30.06 -31.92 64.63
CA ALA A 2 -29.52 -32.30 63.33
C ALA A 2 -28.78 -31.11 62.71
N SER A 3 -27.57 -31.37 62.25
CA SER A 3 -26.65 -30.44 61.59
C SER A 3 -27.14 -30.16 60.17
N LEU A 4 -27.33 -28.88 59.82
CA LEU A 4 -27.49 -28.43 58.43
C LEU A 4 -26.19 -27.76 57.98
N SER A 5 -25.45 -28.49 57.15
CA SER A 5 -24.30 -28.00 56.40
C SER A 5 -24.78 -27.11 55.25
N SER A 6 -24.50 -25.82 55.30
CA SER A 6 -24.71 -24.91 54.17
C SER A 6 -23.57 -25.06 53.16
N PHE A 7 -23.87 -25.70 52.02
CA PHE A 7 -22.99 -25.73 50.85
C PHE A 7 -22.90 -24.33 50.23
N PHE A 8 -21.72 -23.71 50.32
CA PHE A 8 -21.36 -22.54 49.54
C PHE A 8 -20.99 -23.00 48.12
N CYS A 9 -21.90 -22.89 47.16
CA CYS A 9 -21.57 -22.99 45.74
C CYS A 9 -20.82 -21.72 45.32
N VAL A 10 -19.48 -21.77 45.32
CA VAL A 10 -18.65 -20.79 44.63
C VAL A 10 -18.74 -21.08 43.14
N LEU A 11 -19.61 -20.34 42.44
CA LEU A 11 -19.68 -20.34 40.99
C LEU A 11 -18.43 -19.62 40.45
N ILE A 12 -17.39 -20.39 40.13
CA ILE A 12 -16.21 -19.89 39.43
C ILE A 12 -16.65 -19.59 37.99
N VAL A 13 -17.05 -18.34 37.74
CA VAL A 13 -17.15 -17.80 36.39
C VAL A 13 -15.72 -17.56 35.92
N THR A 14 -15.10 -18.59 35.34
CA THR A 14 -13.92 -18.40 34.49
C THR A 14 -14.35 -17.52 33.32
N LEU A 15 -14.06 -16.22 33.43
CA LEU A 15 -13.99 -15.31 32.29
C LEU A 15 -12.92 -15.87 31.34
N MET A 16 -13.32 -16.78 30.47
CA MET A 16 -12.58 -17.07 29.26
C MET A 16 -12.60 -15.77 28.46
N ALA A 17 -11.50 -15.01 28.54
CA ALA A 17 -11.26 -13.98 27.56
C ALA A 17 -11.37 -14.66 26.19
N PRO A 18 -12.20 -14.14 25.25
CA PRO A 18 -12.29 -14.73 23.93
C PRO A 18 -10.87 -14.74 23.35
N THR A 19 -10.29 -15.92 23.20
CA THR A 19 -9.04 -16.08 22.48
C THR A 19 -9.32 -15.70 21.04
N GLN A 20 -8.49 -14.84 20.46
CA GLN A 20 -8.59 -14.53 19.04
C GLN A 20 -8.45 -15.86 18.27
N SER A 21 -9.48 -16.19 17.50
CA SER A 21 -9.45 -17.37 16.65
C SER A 21 -8.50 -17.12 15.50
N THR A 22 -7.61 -18.06 15.22
CA THR A 22 -6.76 -18.07 14.02
C THR A 22 -7.40 -18.86 12.87
N ASN A 23 -8.66 -19.28 13.01
CA ASN A 23 -9.37 -19.96 11.94
C ASN A 23 -9.55 -18.99 10.76
N ASN A 24 -9.36 -19.49 9.54
CA ASN A 24 -9.40 -18.70 8.30
C ASN A 24 -8.28 -17.63 8.20
N LEU A 25 -7.14 -17.92 8.84
CA LEU A 25 -5.88 -17.23 8.56
C LEU A 25 -5.00 -18.13 7.68
N GLU A 26 -4.54 -17.61 6.54
CA GLU A 26 -3.49 -18.25 5.72
C GLU A 26 -2.27 -17.34 5.72
N TYR A 27 -1.10 -17.87 6.11
CA TYR A 27 0.15 -17.10 6.30
C TYR A 27 0.01 -15.86 7.20
N GLY A 28 -0.94 -15.87 8.14
CA GLY A 28 -1.22 -14.76 9.05
C GLY A 28 -2.21 -13.73 8.51
N PHE A 29 -2.83 -13.99 7.37
CA PHE A 29 -3.76 -13.07 6.71
C PHE A 29 -5.20 -13.59 6.73
N PRO A 30 -6.18 -12.74 7.06
CA PRO A 30 -7.58 -13.15 7.06
C PRO A 30 -8.13 -13.20 5.64
N ASP A 31 -8.98 -14.21 5.39
CA ASP A 31 -9.76 -14.28 4.15
C ASP A 31 -10.56 -12.98 3.93
N THR A 32 -11.19 -12.51 5.01
CA THR A 32 -11.89 -11.23 5.08
C THR A 32 -11.67 -10.56 6.44
N TRP A 33 -11.48 -9.24 6.44
CA TRP A 33 -11.44 -8.43 7.66
C TRP A 33 -12.70 -7.59 7.80
N ASP A 34 -13.35 -7.76 8.96
CA ASP A 34 -14.58 -7.07 9.35
C ASP A 34 -14.33 -5.98 10.40
N GLY A 35 -13.07 -5.62 10.65
CA GLY A 35 -12.72 -4.62 11.67
C GLY A 35 -13.20 -3.20 11.35
N ASP A 36 -13.73 -2.97 10.15
CA ASP A 36 -14.38 -1.72 9.76
C ASP A 36 -15.87 -1.65 10.15
N LYS A 37 -16.47 -2.77 10.60
CA LYS A 37 -17.90 -2.81 11.02
C LYS A 37 -18.12 -2.14 12.37
N GLU A 38 -17.13 -2.18 13.25
CA GLU A 38 -17.19 -1.55 14.57
C GLU A 38 -16.70 -0.10 14.48
N ARG A 39 -17.51 0.85 14.95
CA ARG A 39 -17.17 2.27 14.87
C ARG A 39 -16.03 2.69 15.80
N GLU A 40 -15.97 2.11 16.99
CA GLU A 40 -14.97 2.45 18.00
C GLU A 40 -14.79 1.28 18.99
N MET A 41 -13.55 0.83 19.19
CA MET A 41 -13.20 -0.16 20.21
C MET A 41 -12.37 0.48 21.33
N LEU A 42 -12.72 0.23 22.58
CA LEU A 42 -12.00 0.80 23.73
C LEU A 42 -10.84 -0.11 24.18
N CYS A 43 -9.66 0.46 24.37
CA CYS A 43 -8.53 -0.25 24.95
C CYS A 43 -8.72 -0.39 26.47
N PRO A 44 -8.57 -1.60 27.04
CA PRO A 44 -8.74 -1.83 28.48
C PRO A 44 -7.51 -1.40 29.32
N SER A 45 -6.41 -0.97 28.68
CA SER A 45 -5.16 -0.64 29.37
C SER A 45 -5.34 0.51 30.36
N ARG A 46 -4.71 0.38 31.53
CA ARG A 46 -4.79 1.36 32.63
C ARG A 46 -3.51 2.18 32.80
N ASN A 47 -2.41 1.77 32.17
CA ASN A 47 -1.07 2.33 32.36
C ASN A 47 -0.59 3.06 31.10
N ILE A 48 -1.38 3.99 30.59
CA ILE A 48 -1.01 4.79 29.42
C ILE A 48 -0.30 6.08 29.91
N PRO A 49 0.84 6.49 29.31
CA PRO A 49 1.52 7.72 29.68
C PRO A 49 0.66 8.97 29.46
N LYS A 50 0.57 9.82 30.49
CA LYS A 50 -0.31 11.02 30.53
C LYS A 50 0.04 12.13 29.54
N PHE A 51 1.27 12.14 29.04
CA PHE A 51 1.73 13.12 28.06
C PHE A 51 1.30 12.77 26.63
N LEU A 52 0.77 11.57 26.38
CA LEU A 52 0.28 11.17 25.06
C LEU A 52 -1.13 11.74 24.83
N ASP A 53 -1.27 12.51 23.76
CA ASP A 53 -2.54 13.02 23.25
C ASP A 53 -2.44 13.16 21.73
N GLY A 54 -3.30 12.47 20.99
CA GLY A 54 -3.26 12.46 19.53
C GLY A 54 -3.63 11.11 18.92
N TYR A 55 -3.14 10.89 17.70
CA TYR A 55 -3.48 9.73 16.90
C TYR A 55 -2.22 8.95 16.53
N PHE A 56 -2.28 7.64 16.68
CA PHE A 56 -1.32 6.71 16.10
C PHE A 56 -2.02 5.97 14.95
N LEU A 57 -1.49 6.09 13.74
CA LEU A 57 -2.06 5.51 12.53
C LEU A 57 -1.30 4.25 12.15
N CYS A 58 -2.02 3.26 11.62
CA CYS A 58 -1.44 2.07 11.04
C CYS A 58 -2.06 1.78 9.68
N GLN A 59 -1.22 1.37 8.74
CA GLN A 59 -1.67 0.74 7.50
C GLN A 59 -2.05 -0.72 7.80
N LEU A 60 -3.14 -1.16 7.20
CA LEU A 60 -3.67 -2.51 7.37
C LEU A 60 -3.82 -3.16 5.99
N SER A 61 -3.16 -4.30 5.82
CA SER A 61 -3.42 -5.21 4.71
C SER A 61 -4.60 -6.10 5.10
N ALA A 62 -5.81 -5.70 4.71
CA ALA A 62 -7.01 -6.11 5.43
C ALA A 62 -7.72 -7.34 4.83
N SER A 63 -7.79 -7.50 3.51
CA SER A 63 -8.50 -8.64 2.92
C SER A 63 -7.77 -9.22 1.72
N TYR A 64 -7.82 -10.55 1.63
CA TYR A 64 -7.15 -11.36 0.61
C TYR A 64 -8.12 -12.20 -0.23
N GLY A 65 -9.34 -12.43 0.26
CA GLY A 65 -10.26 -13.40 -0.32
C GLY A 65 -10.04 -14.80 0.25
N ASN A 66 -10.89 -15.75 -0.16
CA ASN A 66 -10.84 -17.11 0.36
C ASN A 66 -9.48 -17.78 0.06
N SER A 67 -8.74 -18.14 1.10
CA SER A 67 -7.48 -18.88 1.08
C SER A 67 -7.49 -20.13 0.17
N SER A 68 -8.62 -20.82 0.09
CA SER A 68 -8.79 -22.02 -0.75
C SER A 68 -9.09 -21.71 -2.23
N ALA A 69 -9.29 -20.44 -2.60
CA ALA A 69 -9.60 -20.06 -3.98
C ALA A 69 -8.36 -20.17 -4.90
N PRO A 70 -8.56 -20.45 -6.21
CA PRO A 70 -7.46 -20.52 -7.15
C PRO A 70 -6.80 -19.14 -7.38
N PRO A 71 -5.56 -19.12 -7.90
CA PRO A 71 -4.89 -17.92 -8.44
C PRO A 71 -5.82 -17.02 -9.26
N GLY A 72 -5.74 -15.70 -9.06
CA GLY A 72 -6.60 -14.72 -9.72
C GLY A 72 -8.03 -14.62 -9.17
N GLN A 73 -8.39 -15.43 -8.17
CA GLN A 73 -9.63 -15.33 -7.38
C GLN A 73 -9.38 -15.10 -5.88
N ARG A 74 -8.11 -14.98 -5.50
CA ARG A 74 -7.62 -14.49 -4.21
C ARG A 74 -6.32 -13.73 -4.43
N LEU A 75 -6.02 -12.86 -3.48
CA LEU A 75 -4.72 -12.23 -3.32
C LEU A 75 -3.86 -13.21 -2.51
N ASN A 76 -2.64 -13.48 -2.97
CA ASN A 76 -1.71 -14.38 -2.29
C ASN A 76 -0.42 -13.67 -1.86
N HIS A 77 -0.35 -12.35 -2.04
CA HIS A 77 0.79 -11.53 -1.62
C HIS A 77 0.36 -10.34 -0.76
N MET A 78 1.13 -10.09 0.31
CA MET A 78 0.75 -9.13 1.35
C MET A 78 0.46 -7.73 0.81
N PHE A 79 1.32 -7.24 -0.08
CA PHE A 79 1.25 -5.88 -0.58
C PHE A 79 0.07 -5.61 -1.53
N ASP A 80 -0.64 -6.65 -2.00
CA ASP A 80 -1.80 -6.48 -2.88
C ASP A 80 -3.13 -6.49 -2.15
N ALA A 81 -3.08 -6.82 -0.86
CA ALA A 81 -4.22 -6.82 0.03
C ALA A 81 -5.03 -5.55 -0.12
N ILE A 82 -6.35 -5.70 -0.01
CA ILE A 82 -7.24 -4.56 0.05
C ILE A 82 -6.85 -3.72 1.26
N GLY A 83 -6.41 -2.49 0.99
CA GLY A 83 -5.87 -1.59 2.00
C GLY A 83 -6.94 -1.02 2.93
N ALA A 84 -6.59 -0.90 4.20
CA ALA A 84 -7.37 -0.17 5.20
C ALA A 84 -6.45 0.68 6.10
N VAL A 85 -7.05 1.65 6.77
CA VAL A 85 -6.41 2.47 7.80
C VAL A 85 -6.96 2.08 9.17
N GLY A 86 -6.08 1.93 10.15
CA GLY A 86 -6.42 1.93 11.56
C GLY A 86 -5.93 3.21 12.24
N ALA A 87 -6.70 3.70 13.21
CA ALA A 87 -6.35 4.85 14.03
C ALA A 87 -6.60 4.56 15.50
N PHE A 88 -5.55 4.68 16.30
CA PHE A 88 -5.63 4.71 17.76
C PHE A 88 -5.69 6.17 18.21
N HIS A 89 -6.84 6.61 18.68
CA HIS A 89 -7.01 7.90 19.31
C HIS A 89 -6.68 7.78 20.80
N ILE A 90 -5.59 8.42 21.22
CA ILE A 90 -5.16 8.53 22.61
C ILE A 90 -5.60 9.89 23.10
N SER A 91 -6.56 9.94 24.01
CA SER A 91 -7.06 11.20 24.57
C SER A 91 -6.75 11.30 26.06
N ASN A 92 -5.98 12.33 26.42
CA ASN A 92 -5.68 12.66 27.82
C ASN A 92 -6.82 13.42 28.52
N LYS A 93 -7.88 13.80 27.78
CA LYS A 93 -9.07 14.45 28.32
C LYS A 93 -9.80 13.45 29.22
N GLN A 94 -9.84 13.75 30.51
CA GLN A 94 -10.26 12.84 31.58
C GLN A 94 -11.66 12.24 31.31
N PHE A 95 -11.73 10.96 30.94
CA PHE A 95 -13.00 10.26 30.70
C PHE A 95 -13.64 9.79 32.01
N LEU A 96 -12.81 9.34 32.96
CA LEU A 96 -13.16 9.00 34.35
C LEU A 96 -11.97 9.40 35.21
N LYS A 97 -12.19 10.00 36.40
CA LYS A 97 -11.16 10.52 37.33
C LYS A 97 -9.83 9.73 37.24
N HIS A 98 -8.89 10.28 36.45
CA HIS A 98 -7.52 9.78 36.22
C HIS A 98 -7.26 8.67 35.18
N ARG A 99 -8.16 8.40 34.23
CA ARG A 99 -7.90 7.45 33.12
C ARG A 99 -7.82 8.14 31.75
N ILE A 100 -6.78 7.78 31.00
CA ILE A 100 -6.61 8.11 29.57
C ILE A 100 -7.51 7.16 28.77
N LYS A 101 -8.23 7.68 27.79
CA LYS A 101 -9.03 6.86 26.86
C LYS A 101 -8.17 6.56 25.63
N VAL A 102 -8.04 5.29 25.28
CA VAL A 102 -7.57 4.90 23.96
C VAL A 102 -8.72 4.23 23.25
N SER A 103 -9.05 4.75 22.08
CA SER A 103 -9.99 4.11 21.17
C SER A 103 -9.35 3.77 19.84
N PHE A 104 -9.77 2.65 19.27
CA PHE A 104 -9.36 2.21 17.96
C PHE A 104 -10.54 2.30 16.99
N MET A 105 -10.27 2.86 15.82
CA MET A 105 -11.18 2.91 14.68
C MET A 105 -10.45 2.37 13.47
N ALA A 106 -11.18 1.78 12.52
CA ALA A 106 -10.56 1.34 11.30
C ALA A 106 -11.54 1.41 10.11
N ARG A 107 -11.00 1.54 8.91
CA ARG A 107 -11.80 1.64 7.68
C ARG A 107 -11.01 1.24 6.45
N TYR A 108 -11.64 0.53 5.53
CA TYR A 108 -11.11 0.34 4.19
C TYR A 108 -10.95 1.68 3.47
N TYR A 109 -9.89 1.82 2.69
CA TYR A 109 -9.81 2.91 1.74
C TYR A 109 -10.84 2.68 0.63
N PRO A 110 -11.69 3.66 0.30
CA PRO A 110 -12.60 3.56 -0.84
C PRO A 110 -11.89 3.70 -2.20
N ALA A 111 -10.73 3.06 -2.34
CA ALA A 111 -9.98 2.89 -3.58
C ALA A 111 -10.72 1.97 -4.55
N LEU A 112 -10.39 2.08 -5.84
CA LEU A 112 -11.05 1.32 -6.90
C LEU A 112 -11.11 -0.19 -6.60
N PRO A 113 -10.04 -0.85 -6.12
CA PRO A 113 -10.12 -2.28 -5.94
C PRO A 113 -10.94 -2.73 -4.72
N TYR A 114 -11.05 -1.87 -3.69
CA TYR A 114 -12.04 -2.07 -2.63
C TYR A 114 -13.45 -1.88 -3.18
N LYS A 115 -13.68 -0.91 -4.07
CA LYS A 115 -15.00 -0.67 -4.67
C LYS A 115 -15.46 -1.83 -5.56
N ILE A 116 -14.56 -2.47 -6.28
CA ILE A 116 -14.86 -3.72 -7.01
C ILE A 116 -15.30 -4.79 -6.03
N TRP A 117 -14.48 -5.05 -5.03
CA TRP A 117 -14.78 -6.06 -4.04
C TRP A 117 -16.10 -5.78 -3.28
N GLU A 118 -16.34 -4.53 -2.89
CA GLU A 118 -17.57 -4.06 -2.24
C GLU A 118 -18.81 -4.24 -3.13
N PHE A 119 -18.71 -3.96 -4.43
CA PHE A 119 -19.80 -4.14 -5.39
C PHE A 119 -20.27 -5.60 -5.50
N TYR A 120 -19.35 -6.55 -5.32
CA TYR A 120 -19.64 -7.99 -5.27
C TYR A 120 -19.74 -8.51 -3.83
N ASP A 121 -20.35 -7.73 -2.93
CA ASP A 121 -20.63 -8.11 -1.53
C ASP A 121 -19.41 -8.63 -0.76
N ARG A 122 -18.23 -8.02 -1.01
CA ARG A 122 -16.97 -8.41 -0.39
C ARG A 122 -16.58 -9.87 -0.67
N ASN A 123 -16.93 -10.39 -1.85
CA ASN A 123 -16.62 -11.75 -2.30
C ASN A 123 -15.55 -11.77 -3.41
N MET A 124 -14.33 -12.17 -3.07
CA MET A 124 -13.22 -12.22 -4.03
C MET A 124 -13.37 -13.31 -5.10
N SER A 125 -14.11 -14.39 -4.83
CA SER A 125 -14.40 -15.40 -5.86
C SER A 125 -15.33 -14.85 -6.95
N GLN A 126 -16.19 -13.90 -6.60
CA GLN A 126 -17.06 -13.21 -7.58
C GLN A 126 -16.37 -12.00 -8.21
N ALA A 127 -15.70 -11.16 -7.42
CA ALA A 127 -14.96 -10.01 -7.93
C ALA A 127 -13.74 -10.43 -8.79
N SER A 128 -13.12 -11.56 -8.45
CA SER A 128 -11.77 -11.96 -8.89
C SER A 128 -10.72 -10.91 -8.49
N VAL A 129 -9.46 -11.13 -8.84
CA VAL A 129 -8.37 -10.16 -8.66
C VAL A 129 -8.04 -9.50 -10.01
N PRO A 130 -8.64 -8.35 -10.34
CA PRO A 130 -8.31 -7.59 -11.55
C PRO A 130 -7.30 -6.46 -11.31
N TRP A 131 -6.80 -6.26 -10.08
CA TRP A 131 -5.75 -5.30 -9.75
C TRP A 131 -4.56 -6.05 -9.17
N GLN A 132 -3.33 -5.63 -9.48
CA GLN A 132 -2.22 -6.43 -9.00
C GLN A 132 -0.84 -5.78 -9.09
N ALA A 133 -0.08 -5.86 -7.99
CA ALA A 133 1.37 -5.86 -7.99
C ALA A 133 1.98 -7.29 -7.99
N TRP A 134 2.12 -8.05 -6.89
CA TRP A 134 2.75 -9.41 -6.87
C TRP A 134 1.89 -10.71 -6.96
N SER A 135 0.68 -10.78 -6.43
CA SER A 135 -0.28 -11.89 -6.60
C SER A 135 -0.66 -12.23 -8.05
N ASP A 136 -1.30 -13.37 -8.27
CA ASP A 136 -1.86 -13.69 -9.59
C ASP A 136 -3.13 -12.87 -9.87
N TYR A 137 -3.30 -12.38 -11.09
CA TYR A 137 -4.48 -11.62 -11.51
C TYR A 137 -5.21 -12.22 -12.68
N ASN A 138 -6.52 -11.97 -12.70
CA ASN A 138 -7.41 -12.34 -13.78
C ASN A 138 -7.64 -11.16 -14.73
N ARG A 139 -7.13 -11.28 -15.95
CA ARG A 139 -7.22 -10.26 -17.00
C ARG A 139 -8.64 -10.07 -17.52
N THR A 140 -9.43 -11.13 -17.67
CA THR A 140 -10.82 -11.00 -18.11
C THR A 140 -11.70 -10.38 -17.04
N ALA A 141 -11.29 -10.46 -15.76
CA ALA A 141 -11.93 -9.71 -14.69
C ALA A 141 -11.67 -8.20 -14.74
N MET A 142 -10.69 -7.70 -15.53
CA MET A 142 -10.50 -6.25 -15.70
C MET A 142 -11.73 -5.57 -16.30
N ALA A 143 -12.51 -6.27 -17.12
CA ALA A 143 -13.79 -5.75 -17.64
C ALA A 143 -14.79 -5.39 -16.52
N LYS A 144 -14.64 -5.97 -15.32
CA LYS A 144 -15.47 -5.62 -14.15
C LYS A 144 -15.17 -4.22 -13.63
N TRP A 145 -13.96 -3.69 -13.84
CA TRP A 145 -13.65 -2.29 -13.51
C TRP A 145 -14.57 -1.33 -14.25
N ALA A 146 -14.83 -1.61 -15.53
CA ALA A 146 -15.67 -0.77 -16.38
C ALA A 146 -17.16 -0.82 -16.01
N GLN A 147 -17.59 -1.82 -15.23
CA GLN A 147 -18.99 -1.96 -14.79
C GLN A 147 -19.29 -1.16 -13.52
N ILE A 148 -18.26 -0.70 -12.82
CA ILE A 148 -18.42 0.06 -11.58
C ILE A 148 -18.60 1.53 -11.91
N PRO A 149 -19.56 2.22 -11.27
CA PRO A 149 -19.72 3.64 -11.44
C PRO A 149 -18.38 4.37 -11.24
N PRO A 150 -17.97 5.25 -12.17
CA PRO A 150 -16.73 5.99 -12.03
C PRO A 150 -16.76 6.77 -10.71
N ASN A 151 -15.68 6.66 -9.96
CA ASN A 151 -15.44 7.45 -8.77
C ASN A 151 -14.15 8.23 -8.97
N ASP A 152 -14.29 9.48 -9.41
CA ASP A 152 -13.16 10.38 -9.68
C ASP A 152 -12.35 10.72 -8.42
N HIS A 153 -12.81 10.29 -7.25
CA HIS A 153 -12.13 10.42 -5.97
C HIS A 153 -11.52 9.11 -5.47
N ALA A 154 -11.69 7.98 -6.17
CA ALA A 154 -11.06 6.72 -5.79
C ALA A 154 -9.69 6.59 -6.47
N PRO A 155 -8.60 6.37 -5.73
CA PRO A 155 -7.34 5.99 -6.35
C PRO A 155 -7.52 4.65 -7.06
N ARG A 156 -6.87 4.52 -8.22
CA ARG A 156 -6.77 3.25 -8.97
C ARG A 156 -6.13 2.15 -8.11
N PHE A 157 -5.30 2.56 -7.15
CA PHE A 157 -4.51 1.72 -6.26
C PHE A 157 -4.94 1.77 -4.82
N HIS A 158 -4.64 0.70 -4.08
CA HIS A 158 -4.71 0.72 -2.63
C HIS A 158 -3.53 1.52 -2.06
N PRO A 159 -3.79 2.57 -1.25
CA PRO A 159 -2.73 3.30 -0.56
C PRO A 159 -2.42 2.60 0.78
N ASN A 160 -1.89 1.37 0.72
CA ASN A 160 -1.78 0.43 1.84
C ASN A 160 -0.36 0.32 2.44
N LEU A 161 0.57 1.21 2.07
CA LEU A 161 1.98 1.03 2.42
C LEU A 161 2.48 2.01 3.50
N ASP A 162 2.26 3.31 3.34
CA ASP A 162 2.65 4.29 4.37
C ASP A 162 1.80 5.57 4.33
N PHE A 163 2.10 6.51 5.22
CA PHE A 163 1.50 7.83 5.31
C PHE A 163 2.55 8.93 5.15
N TRP A 164 2.27 9.90 4.30
CA TRP A 164 3.05 11.13 4.21
C TRP A 164 2.36 12.26 4.94
N LYS A 165 3.16 13.10 5.59
CA LYS A 165 2.69 14.35 6.17
C LYS A 165 2.99 15.52 5.24
N VAL A 166 1.96 16.04 4.58
CA VAL A 166 2.07 17.21 3.70
C VAL A 166 1.37 18.40 4.37
N GLY A 167 2.16 19.30 4.96
CA GLY A 167 1.66 20.41 5.75
C GLY A 167 0.84 19.93 6.95
N LYS A 168 -0.47 20.21 6.95
CA LYS A 168 -1.43 19.79 8.00
C LYS A 168 -2.20 18.52 7.65
N ARG A 169 -1.92 17.89 6.50
CA ARG A 169 -2.67 16.76 5.97
C ARG A 169 -1.86 15.47 6.15
N VAL A 170 -2.57 14.39 6.42
CA VAL A 170 -2.04 13.02 6.34
C VAL A 170 -2.51 12.44 5.02
N ILE A 171 -1.58 11.86 4.28
CA ILE A 171 -1.78 11.35 2.93
C ILE A 171 -1.38 9.87 2.94
N ALA A 172 -2.33 8.97 2.73
CA ALA A 172 -1.99 7.56 2.50
C ALA A 172 -1.38 7.40 1.10
N GLY A 173 -0.35 6.57 1.00
CA GLY A 173 0.41 6.34 -0.22
C GLY A 173 0.66 4.87 -0.53
N THR A 174 1.14 4.65 -1.75
CA THR A 174 1.65 3.38 -2.28
C THR A 174 2.87 3.69 -3.17
N GLU A 175 3.47 2.69 -3.80
CA GLU A 175 4.64 2.87 -4.67
C GLU A 175 4.28 3.22 -6.13
N ALA A 176 3.00 3.48 -6.41
CA ALA A 176 2.49 3.91 -7.71
C ALA A 176 2.71 5.43 -7.93
N PRO A 177 3.66 5.84 -8.79
CA PRO A 177 4.13 7.24 -8.88
C PRO A 177 3.08 8.28 -9.27
N SER A 178 2.16 7.88 -10.14
CA SER A 178 1.09 8.73 -10.67
C SER A 178 -0.09 8.88 -9.71
N TRP A 179 -0.11 8.16 -8.59
CA TRP A 179 -1.30 8.04 -7.74
C TRP A 179 -1.07 8.16 -6.23
N VAL A 180 0.14 8.49 -5.78
CA VAL A 180 0.33 8.85 -4.37
C VAL A 180 -0.51 10.07 -4.05
N GLY A 181 -1.24 10.03 -2.93
CA GLY A 181 -2.12 11.13 -2.58
C GLY A 181 -3.51 10.74 -2.13
N TYR A 182 -3.70 9.94 -1.07
CA TYR A 182 -5.07 9.73 -0.54
C TYR A 182 -5.27 10.36 0.83
N GLY A 183 -5.88 11.54 0.86
CA GLY A 183 -6.15 12.29 2.08
C GLY A 183 -7.47 11.88 2.72
N PHE A 184 -7.53 11.93 4.06
CA PHE A 184 -8.71 11.60 4.86
C PHE A 184 -8.71 12.38 6.18
N ASP A 185 -9.86 12.47 6.86
CA ASP A 185 -9.92 13.01 8.23
C ASP A 185 -9.55 11.91 9.22
N VAL A 186 -8.42 12.08 9.89
CA VAL A 186 -7.88 11.13 10.88
C VAL A 186 -8.82 10.91 12.07
N ARG A 187 -9.66 11.89 12.41
CA ARG A 187 -10.52 11.85 13.60
C ARG A 187 -11.74 10.95 13.39
N THR A 188 -12.20 10.84 12.15
CA THR A 188 -13.43 10.16 11.76
C THR A 188 -13.17 8.99 10.81
N LEU A 189 -11.95 8.89 10.25
CA LEU A 189 -11.59 8.00 9.14
C LEU A 189 -12.60 8.11 8.00
N ASP A 190 -12.91 9.32 7.57
CA ASP A 190 -13.84 9.59 6.47
C ASP A 190 -13.29 10.67 5.52
N SER A 191 -14.17 11.16 4.63
CA SER A 191 -13.84 12.27 3.72
C SER A 191 -12.64 11.98 2.82
N PHE A 192 -12.51 10.71 2.44
CA PHE A 192 -11.43 10.23 1.59
C PHE A 192 -11.45 10.90 0.23
N LYS A 193 -10.30 11.42 -0.21
CA LYS A 193 -10.16 12.14 -1.48
C LYS A 193 -8.76 12.03 -2.04
N LEU A 194 -8.68 12.04 -3.37
CA LEU A 194 -7.41 12.24 -4.05
C LEU A 194 -6.81 13.59 -3.65
N PHE A 195 -5.52 13.55 -3.36
CA PHE A 195 -4.67 14.69 -3.09
C PHE A 195 -3.87 14.93 -4.35
N HIS A 196 -4.13 16.06 -4.99
CA HIS A 196 -3.43 16.46 -6.19
C HIS A 196 -2.20 17.28 -5.80
N PHE A 197 -1.02 16.77 -6.12
CA PHE A 197 0.22 17.53 -6.02
C PHE A 197 0.25 18.62 -7.08
N ILE A 198 0.94 19.72 -6.78
CA ILE A 198 1.23 20.79 -7.74
C ILE A 198 2.61 20.47 -8.34
N GLU A 199 2.67 20.14 -9.63
CA GLU A 199 3.93 19.79 -10.28
C GLU A 199 4.67 21.04 -10.78
N ASP A 200 5.97 21.14 -10.46
CA ASP A 200 6.82 22.30 -10.83
C ASP A 200 7.80 22.01 -11.98
N ASN A 201 7.83 20.78 -12.50
CA ASN A 201 8.59 20.38 -13.68
C ASN A 201 8.01 19.15 -14.42
N ASP A 202 6.72 18.90 -14.20
CA ASP A 202 5.82 18.00 -14.96
C ASP A 202 6.35 16.61 -15.34
N ILE A 203 7.18 15.98 -14.50
CA ILE A 203 7.58 14.56 -14.67
C ILE A 203 6.46 13.62 -14.19
N PHE A 204 5.71 14.01 -13.17
CA PHE A 204 4.61 13.18 -12.65
C PHE A 204 3.23 13.60 -13.16
N GLY A 205 3.08 14.82 -13.70
CA GLY A 205 1.78 15.37 -14.09
C GLY A 205 1.33 14.95 -15.49
N ASN A 206 2.26 14.59 -16.37
CA ASN A 206 1.97 14.13 -17.72
C ASN A 206 2.34 12.65 -17.94
N PRO A 207 1.38 11.72 -17.85
CA PRO A 207 1.63 10.28 -18.08
C PRO A 207 1.92 9.92 -19.55
N GLN A 208 1.78 10.87 -20.47
CA GLN A 208 2.15 10.73 -21.90
C GLN A 208 3.46 11.47 -22.22
N GLY A 209 4.17 11.97 -21.21
CA GLY A 209 5.49 12.56 -21.36
C GLY A 209 6.51 11.53 -21.87
N ALA A 210 7.62 12.02 -22.43
CA ALA A 210 8.73 11.18 -22.86
C ALA A 210 9.25 10.31 -21.70
N THR A 211 9.40 10.93 -20.53
CA THR A 211 9.82 10.29 -19.29
C THR A 211 8.64 9.98 -18.39
N VAL A 212 8.42 8.69 -18.10
CA VAL A 212 7.32 8.21 -17.26
C VAL A 212 7.87 7.58 -15.98
N PRO A 213 7.49 8.07 -14.79
CA PRO A 213 7.77 7.42 -13.53
C PRO A 213 7.10 6.04 -13.45
N ILE A 214 7.87 5.01 -13.12
CA ILE A 214 7.44 3.61 -13.10
C ILE A 214 7.34 3.01 -11.70
N SER A 215 8.15 3.49 -10.76
CA SER A 215 8.10 3.10 -9.34
C SER A 215 8.53 4.26 -8.47
N MET A 216 8.11 4.27 -7.21
CA MET A 216 8.59 5.26 -6.26
C MET A 216 8.79 4.67 -4.87
N ALA A 217 9.75 5.23 -4.14
CA ALA A 217 9.91 4.91 -2.73
C ALA A 217 8.73 5.47 -1.94
N ILE A 218 8.09 4.60 -1.16
CA ILE A 218 7.01 5.03 -0.26
C ILE A 218 7.55 5.61 1.04
N HIS A 219 8.71 5.17 1.52
CA HIS A 219 9.31 5.71 2.74
C HIS A 219 10.17 6.93 2.42
N GLU A 220 9.57 8.09 2.61
CA GLU A 220 10.17 9.39 2.38
C GLU A 220 11.03 9.83 3.57
N ARG A 221 11.93 10.79 3.30
CA ARG A 221 12.66 11.49 4.35
C ARG A 221 12.02 12.86 4.57
N SER A 222 11.65 13.16 5.80
CA SER A 222 11.17 14.50 6.20
C SER A 222 12.30 15.37 6.76
N ASP A 223 12.40 16.61 6.29
CA ASP A 223 13.16 17.67 6.94
C ASP A 223 12.41 18.24 8.17
N PRO A 224 13.11 18.90 9.11
CA PRO A 224 12.47 19.54 10.26
C PRO A 224 11.43 20.62 9.92
N ASP A 225 11.55 21.24 8.73
CA ASP A 225 10.59 22.22 8.21
C ASP A 225 9.35 21.58 7.57
N GLY A 226 9.30 20.24 7.50
CA GLY A 226 8.22 19.47 6.89
C GLY A 226 8.36 19.26 5.38
N LYS A 227 9.50 19.63 4.77
CA LYS A 227 9.79 19.27 3.39
C LYS A 227 10.07 17.77 3.28
N LEU A 228 9.38 17.10 2.37
CA LEU A 228 9.59 15.68 2.08
C LEU A 228 10.61 15.52 0.96
N TRP A 229 11.40 14.46 1.04
CA TRP A 229 12.31 13.99 0.01
C TRP A 229 11.93 12.57 -0.36
N GLY A 230 11.70 12.32 -1.64
CA GLY A 230 11.37 11.01 -2.17
C GLY A 230 12.26 10.65 -3.35
N SER A 231 12.17 9.39 -3.79
CA SER A 231 12.85 8.89 -4.98
C SER A 231 11.90 8.12 -5.87
N PHE A 232 12.22 8.04 -7.16
CA PHE A 232 11.44 7.29 -8.14
C PHE A 232 12.34 6.73 -9.23
N SER A 233 11.94 5.60 -9.82
CA SER A 233 12.51 5.15 -11.09
C SER A 233 11.65 5.65 -12.23
N ALA A 234 12.26 5.97 -13.37
CA ALA A 234 11.55 6.40 -14.57
C ALA A 234 12.14 5.76 -15.82
N ILE A 235 11.29 5.62 -16.83
CA ILE A 235 11.70 5.22 -18.19
C ILE A 235 11.42 6.38 -19.12
N ASP A 236 12.41 6.77 -19.90
CA ASP A 236 12.18 7.57 -21.09
C ASP A 236 11.93 6.66 -22.29
N PHE A 237 10.74 6.73 -22.87
CA PHE A 237 10.38 5.88 -24.01
C PHE A 237 10.88 6.42 -25.35
N ILE A 238 11.25 7.70 -25.43
CA ILE A 238 11.77 8.33 -26.65
C ILE A 238 13.27 8.11 -26.75
N GLU A 239 14.00 8.51 -25.70
CA GLU A 239 15.45 8.37 -25.59
C GLU A 239 15.86 6.95 -25.18
N ARG A 240 14.91 6.16 -24.65
CA ARG A 240 15.14 4.79 -24.16
C ARG A 240 16.13 4.74 -23.01
N HIS A 241 16.05 5.70 -22.10
CA HIS A 241 16.89 5.76 -20.91
C HIS A 241 16.15 5.36 -19.64
N LEU A 242 16.90 4.81 -18.69
CA LEU A 242 16.43 4.46 -17.36
C LEU A 242 17.00 5.44 -16.34
N TYR A 243 16.16 6.00 -15.49
CA TYR A 243 16.56 7.04 -14.55
C TYR A 243 16.19 6.70 -13.10
N GLN A 244 17.04 7.08 -12.15
CA GLN A 244 16.70 7.25 -10.74
C GLN A 244 16.53 8.75 -10.46
N GLY A 245 15.31 9.19 -10.18
CA GLY A 245 15.02 10.56 -9.81
C GLY A 245 14.91 10.77 -8.29
N ILE A 246 15.17 12.01 -7.87
CA ILE A 246 14.89 12.54 -6.54
C ILE A 246 13.88 13.66 -6.69
N PHE A 247 12.84 13.66 -5.86
CA PHE A 247 11.89 14.76 -5.79
C PHE A 247 11.71 15.25 -4.37
N THR A 248 11.13 16.44 -4.25
CA THR A 248 10.75 17.03 -2.98
C THR A 248 9.30 17.45 -3.00
N VAL A 249 8.65 17.41 -1.84
CA VAL A 249 7.30 17.94 -1.64
C VAL A 249 7.33 18.96 -0.50
N ASP A 250 6.84 20.17 -0.73
CA ASP A 250 6.75 21.17 0.33
C ASP A 250 5.43 21.09 1.11
N SER A 251 5.30 21.91 2.15
CA SER A 251 4.10 21.93 3.01
C SER A 251 2.81 22.36 2.29
N SER A 252 2.90 22.99 1.12
CA SER A 252 1.75 23.37 0.28
C SER A 252 1.34 22.27 -0.70
N GLY A 253 2.17 21.24 -0.85
CA GLY A 253 1.95 20.13 -1.78
C GLY A 253 2.59 20.35 -3.15
N VAL A 254 3.54 21.28 -3.28
CA VAL A 254 4.31 21.44 -4.52
C VAL A 254 5.36 20.33 -4.60
N ARG A 255 5.28 19.50 -5.64
CA ARG A 255 6.21 18.44 -5.97
C ARG A 255 7.17 18.91 -7.06
N ARG A 256 8.47 18.74 -6.80
CA ARG A 256 9.56 19.14 -7.71
C ARG A 256 10.61 18.05 -7.81
N VAL A 257 10.93 17.60 -9.02
CA VAL A 257 12.12 16.78 -9.26
C VAL A 257 13.36 17.66 -9.16
N VAL A 258 14.31 17.28 -8.30
CA VAL A 258 15.51 18.09 -8.00
C VAL A 258 16.79 17.51 -8.59
N GLY A 259 16.74 16.29 -9.10
CA GLY A 259 17.85 15.64 -9.78
C GLY A 259 17.46 14.27 -10.30
N MET A 260 18.17 13.82 -11.33
CA MET A 260 18.02 12.50 -11.93
C MET A 260 19.41 11.92 -12.20
N TYR A 261 19.59 10.66 -11.87
CA TYR A 261 20.75 9.85 -12.19
C TYR A 261 20.39 8.93 -13.37
N ASP A 262 21.22 8.95 -14.40
CA ASP A 262 21.06 8.13 -15.59
C ASP A 262 21.72 6.76 -15.39
N TYR A 263 20.92 5.68 -15.42
CA TYR A 263 21.44 4.31 -15.40
C TYR A 263 21.95 3.87 -16.79
N GLY A 264 21.50 4.54 -17.85
CA GLY A 264 21.85 4.28 -19.24
C GLY A 264 20.67 3.84 -20.09
N GLU A 265 20.99 3.52 -21.35
CA GLU A 265 20.03 3.11 -22.36
C GLU A 265 19.52 1.68 -22.11
N TRP A 266 18.23 1.45 -22.33
CA TRP A 266 17.63 0.12 -22.42
C TRP A 266 17.30 -0.22 -23.87
N ASN A 267 17.81 -1.36 -24.32
CA ASN A 267 17.54 -1.83 -25.68
C ASN A 267 16.22 -2.62 -25.71
N SER A 268 15.17 -2.06 -26.33
CA SER A 268 13.89 -2.74 -26.49
C SER A 268 13.96 -4.03 -27.32
N SER A 269 14.99 -4.18 -28.16
CA SER A 269 15.27 -5.42 -28.90
C SER A 269 15.94 -6.50 -28.04
N ALA A 270 16.34 -6.17 -26.82
CA ALA A 270 16.87 -7.12 -25.84
C ALA A 270 15.78 -7.71 -24.94
N CYS A 271 14.52 -7.74 -25.41
CA CYS A 271 13.42 -8.47 -24.77
C CYS A 271 13.23 -9.82 -25.45
N SER A 272 13.25 -10.90 -24.67
CA SER A 272 12.98 -12.25 -25.15
C SER A 272 11.49 -12.45 -25.51
N SER A 273 11.15 -13.62 -26.05
CA SER A 273 9.77 -14.04 -26.29
C SER A 273 8.93 -14.15 -25.02
N ASP A 274 9.59 -14.31 -23.86
CA ASP A 274 8.95 -14.43 -22.54
C ASP A 274 8.94 -13.09 -21.80
N ASP A 275 9.21 -11.99 -22.52
CA ASP A 275 9.34 -10.63 -22.00
C ASP A 275 10.46 -10.49 -20.95
N GLU A 276 11.53 -11.27 -21.07
CA GLU A 276 12.73 -11.13 -20.23
C GLU A 276 13.79 -10.25 -20.89
N PHE A 277 14.35 -9.32 -20.12
CA PHE A 277 15.51 -8.54 -20.55
C PHE A 277 16.77 -9.42 -20.57
N ILE A 278 17.29 -9.64 -21.78
CA ILE A 278 18.50 -10.44 -22.06
C ILE A 278 19.76 -9.58 -22.26
N GLY A 279 19.63 -8.25 -22.11
CA GLY A 279 20.75 -7.31 -22.20
C GLY A 279 21.61 -7.28 -20.92
N ASP A 280 22.54 -6.32 -20.87
CA ASP A 280 23.37 -6.11 -19.68
C ASP A 280 22.52 -5.56 -18.53
N LYS A 281 22.32 -6.37 -17.49
CA LYS A 281 21.56 -5.99 -16.30
C LYS A 281 22.22 -4.88 -15.48
N LYS A 282 23.46 -4.45 -15.81
CA LYS A 282 24.15 -3.31 -15.19
C LYS A 282 23.40 -1.99 -15.32
N SER A 283 22.64 -1.80 -16.41
CA SER A 283 21.92 -0.56 -16.70
C SER A 283 20.47 -0.57 -16.19
N LEU A 284 20.04 -1.65 -15.52
CA LEU A 284 18.68 -1.71 -14.99
C LEU A 284 18.58 -1.00 -13.64
N PRO A 285 17.51 -0.23 -13.39
CA PRO A 285 17.27 0.38 -12.08
C PRO A 285 16.98 -0.73 -11.06
N GLY A 286 17.58 -0.59 -9.89
CA GLY A 286 17.23 -1.40 -8.73
C GLY A 286 16.00 -0.84 -8.02
N TYR A 287 15.20 -1.73 -7.46
CA TYR A 287 14.06 -1.38 -6.62
C TYR A 287 14.53 -0.58 -5.41
N THR A 288 13.81 0.50 -5.12
CA THR A 288 14.09 1.43 -4.03
C THR A 288 12.82 1.65 -3.22
N HIS A 289 12.79 1.11 -2.00
CA HIS A 289 11.63 1.21 -1.10
C HIS A 289 11.67 2.45 -0.20
N SER A 290 12.87 2.98 0.06
CA SER A 290 13.08 4.09 0.98
C SER A 290 14.20 5.02 0.52
N ILE A 291 14.21 6.23 1.08
CA ILE A 291 15.30 7.20 0.92
C ILE A 291 15.70 7.74 2.29
N THR A 292 16.96 8.10 2.44
CA THR A 292 17.44 8.80 3.64
C THR A 292 18.38 9.93 3.28
N SER A 293 18.86 10.65 4.29
CA SER A 293 19.85 11.71 4.07
C SER A 293 20.68 11.97 5.31
N THR A 294 21.85 12.57 5.08
CA THR A 294 22.65 13.23 6.09
C THR A 294 22.43 14.74 6.01
N LYS A 295 23.17 15.52 6.80
CA LYS A 295 23.18 16.99 6.67
C LYS A 295 23.60 17.51 5.29
N LYS A 296 24.31 16.70 4.49
CA LYS A 296 24.93 17.15 3.23
C LYS A 296 24.54 16.32 2.01
N TYR A 297 24.06 15.10 2.22
CA TYR A 297 23.85 14.14 1.14
C TYR A 297 22.48 13.49 1.26
N VAL A 298 21.80 13.36 0.14
CA VAL A 298 20.69 12.43 -0.02
C VAL A 298 21.29 11.06 -0.35
N VAL A 299 20.79 10.00 0.29
CA VAL A 299 21.27 8.63 0.13
C VAL A 299 20.11 7.77 -0.34
N ILE A 300 20.28 7.13 -1.49
CA ILE A 300 19.28 6.25 -2.10
C ILE A 300 19.82 4.82 -2.05
N PRO A 301 19.27 3.95 -1.18
CA PRO A 301 19.62 2.54 -1.16
C PRO A 301 18.99 1.82 -2.36
N ILE A 302 19.81 1.56 -3.38
CA ILE A 302 19.40 0.81 -4.58
C ILE A 302 19.64 -0.67 -4.32
N SER A 303 18.59 -1.49 -4.39
CA SER A 303 18.70 -2.93 -4.17
C SER A 303 19.17 -3.68 -5.42
N SER A 304 19.58 -4.94 -5.25
CA SER A 304 19.87 -5.86 -6.35
C SER A 304 18.62 -6.46 -7.00
N LEU A 305 17.42 -6.07 -6.54
CA LEU A 305 16.14 -6.45 -7.13
C LEU A 305 15.88 -5.52 -8.32
N LEU A 306 16.24 -5.96 -9.52
CA LEU A 306 16.25 -5.09 -10.71
C LEU A 306 14.88 -5.09 -11.40
N ILE A 307 14.45 -3.91 -11.86
CA ILE A 307 13.20 -3.75 -12.61
C ILE A 307 13.41 -4.23 -14.06
N ASN A 308 12.57 -5.14 -14.53
CA ASN A 308 12.58 -5.60 -15.92
C ASN A 308 11.77 -4.67 -16.83
N PRO A 309 12.41 -3.89 -17.74
CA PRO A 309 11.71 -2.96 -18.62
C PRO A 309 10.86 -3.65 -19.70
N CYS A 310 11.11 -4.93 -20.00
CA CYS A 310 10.42 -5.66 -21.05
C CYS A 310 8.97 -6.02 -20.70
N LYS A 311 8.62 -5.97 -19.41
CA LYS A 311 7.30 -6.35 -18.90
C LYS A 311 6.31 -5.17 -18.86
N PHE A 312 6.75 -3.92 -19.08
CA PHE A 312 5.87 -2.72 -19.09
C PHE A 312 4.91 -2.65 -20.29
N LYS A 313 4.76 -3.73 -21.04
CA LYS A 313 3.80 -3.81 -22.15
C LYS A 313 2.45 -4.18 -21.57
N GLU A 314 1.38 -3.53 -22.06
CA GLU A 314 0.04 -4.03 -21.79
C GLU A 314 -0.08 -5.46 -22.36
N PRO A 315 -0.46 -6.47 -21.55
CA PRO A 315 -0.52 -7.83 -22.04
C PRO A 315 -1.60 -7.94 -23.14
N PRO A 316 -1.35 -8.67 -24.24
CA PRO A 316 -2.26 -8.75 -25.39
C PRO A 316 -3.54 -9.51 -25.01
N LEU A 317 -4.73 -8.97 -25.33
CA LEU A 317 -6.06 -9.50 -24.96
C LEU A 317 -6.44 -10.83 -25.67
N SER A 318 -5.47 -11.60 -26.17
CA SER A 318 -5.77 -12.80 -26.95
C SER A 318 -6.42 -13.88 -26.07
N SER A 319 -7.56 -14.39 -26.54
CA SER A 319 -8.42 -15.39 -25.94
C SER A 319 -7.80 -16.80 -25.92
N ALA A 320 -6.86 -17.05 -25.01
CA ALA A 320 -6.30 -18.38 -24.82
C ALA A 320 -6.25 -18.76 -23.33
N HIS A 321 -7.27 -19.51 -22.89
CA HIS A 321 -7.39 -20.48 -21.79
C HIS A 321 -6.70 -20.34 -20.42
N SER A 322 -5.80 -19.39 -20.18
CA SER A 322 -5.51 -18.91 -18.83
C SER A 322 -5.45 -17.38 -18.85
N ASP A 323 -6.59 -16.75 -18.60
CA ASP A 323 -6.69 -15.30 -18.33
C ASP A 323 -5.96 -14.89 -17.04
N ILE A 324 -5.35 -15.85 -16.35
CA ILE A 324 -4.54 -15.64 -15.16
C ILE A 324 -3.10 -15.31 -15.57
N GLN A 325 -2.54 -14.28 -14.96
CA GLN A 325 -1.16 -13.87 -15.11
C GLN A 325 -0.51 -13.76 -13.73
N HIS A 326 0.81 -14.00 -13.68
CA HIS A 326 1.61 -13.80 -12.48
C HIS A 326 1.82 -12.30 -12.25
N GLY A 327 1.74 -11.88 -10.98
CA GLY A 327 1.99 -10.49 -10.61
C GLY A 327 3.47 -10.18 -10.50
N ALA A 328 3.84 -8.96 -10.89
CA ALA A 328 5.03 -8.28 -10.39
C ALA A 328 4.89 -6.76 -10.59
N LEU A 329 4.30 -6.06 -9.62
CA LEU A 329 4.20 -4.61 -9.49
C LEU A 329 3.80 -3.71 -10.67
N TRP A 330 2.99 -4.17 -11.64
CA TRP A 330 2.50 -3.44 -12.85
C TRP A 330 3.08 -3.91 -14.19
N GLY A 331 3.30 -5.22 -14.35
CA GLY A 331 4.14 -5.70 -15.47
C GLY A 331 5.59 -5.25 -15.25
N MET A 332 6.06 -5.28 -14.01
CA MET A 332 7.44 -5.09 -13.61
C MET A 332 7.92 -6.37 -12.96
N ASP A 333 8.34 -7.34 -13.76
CA ASP A 333 9.00 -8.50 -13.16
C ASP A 333 10.34 -8.08 -12.55
N PHE A 334 10.64 -8.62 -11.38
CA PHE A 334 11.91 -8.36 -10.72
C PHE A 334 12.81 -9.58 -10.89
N TYR A 335 14.06 -9.36 -11.26
CA TYR A 335 15.02 -10.46 -11.28
C TYR A 335 15.35 -10.92 -9.86
N ASP A 336 15.15 -12.20 -9.56
CA ASP A 336 15.70 -12.85 -8.38
C ASP A 336 17.22 -12.64 -8.34
N THR A 337 17.66 -11.84 -7.36
CA THR A 337 19.03 -11.57 -6.91
C THR A 337 20.13 -11.72 -7.97
N VAL A 338 20.63 -10.60 -8.49
CA VAL A 338 21.96 -10.54 -9.12
C VAL A 338 23.02 -10.42 -8.00
N PRO A 339 24.18 -11.10 -8.06
CA PRO A 339 25.19 -11.02 -7.02
C PRO A 339 25.51 -9.57 -6.63
N VAL A 340 25.49 -9.31 -5.32
CA VAL A 340 25.78 -8.04 -4.67
C VAL A 340 27.04 -7.41 -5.26
N ARG A 341 26.93 -6.22 -5.85
CA ARG A 341 28.08 -5.43 -6.26
C ARG A 341 28.53 -4.55 -5.11
N TYR A 342 29.73 -4.82 -4.61
CA TYR A 342 30.50 -3.85 -3.83
C TYR A 342 31.03 -2.80 -4.82
N PHE A 343 30.64 -1.54 -4.64
CA PHE A 343 31.30 -0.38 -5.24
C PHE A 343 32.07 0.37 -4.16
#